data_AF-A0A3L6TUM0-F1
#
_entry.id   AF-A0A3L6TUM0-F1
#
_cell.length_a   1.000
_cell.length_b   1.000
_cell.length_c   1.000
_cell.angle_alpha   90.00
_cell.angle_beta   90.00
_cell.angle_gamma   90.00
#
_symmetry.space_group_name_H-M   'P 1'
#
loop_
_entity.id
_entity.type
_entity.pdbx_description
1 polymer ?
#
loop_
_entity_poly.entity_id
_entity_poly.type
_entity_poly.pdbx_seq_one_letter_code
_entity_poly.pdbx_strand_id
1 'polypeptide(L)'
;MRARFLLAVVTIAVIYVVAMPATVVSQQGWYPLPVVSAPLVQELGNWAVVEHDQKANDKLEFKRVVSGEEMEHPRLGIKYHFIIDALDGNGNDGKYEAVLAEQVWVDRRILISFNPAR
;
A
#
# COMPACT_ATOMS: atom_id res chain seq x y z
N MET A 1 -7.83 -41.53 -29.10
CA MET A 1 -6.89 -40.48 -28.68
C MET A 1 -7.27 -39.15 -29.30
N ARG A 2 -7.84 -38.22 -28.53
CA ARG A 2 -7.68 -36.76 -28.67
C ARG A 2 -7.89 -36.15 -27.29
N ALA A 3 -6.77 -35.95 -26.57
CA ALA A 3 -6.74 -35.25 -25.29
C ALA A 3 -7.17 -33.80 -25.51
N ARG A 4 -8.02 -33.28 -24.62
CA ARG A 4 -8.32 -31.84 -24.53
C ARG A 4 -8.41 -31.48 -23.06
N PHE A 5 -7.28 -31.01 -22.54
CA PHE A 5 -7.19 -30.33 -21.24
C PHE A 5 -7.69 -28.90 -21.42
N LEU A 6 -8.68 -28.49 -20.64
CA LEU A 6 -8.90 -27.08 -20.34
C LEU A 6 -9.27 -26.97 -18.86
N LEU A 7 -8.26 -26.64 -18.04
CA LEU A 7 -8.41 -26.12 -16.69
C LEU A 7 -8.99 -24.70 -16.81
N ALA A 8 -10.22 -24.50 -16.37
CA ALA A 8 -10.74 -23.16 -16.09
C ALA A 8 -10.67 -22.93 -14.59
N VAL A 9 -9.56 -22.36 -14.12
CA VAL A 9 -9.44 -21.85 -12.75
C VAL A 9 -10.26 -20.55 -12.70
N VAL A 10 -11.41 -20.60 -12.05
CA VAL A 10 -12.27 -19.44 -11.82
C VAL A 10 -11.67 -18.63 -10.66
N THR A 11 -10.89 -17.60 -10.95
CA THR A 11 -10.51 -16.58 -9.96
C THR A 11 -11.67 -15.60 -9.82
N ILE A 12 -12.43 -15.72 -8.73
CA ILE A 12 -13.46 -14.76 -8.37
C ILE A 12 -12.75 -13.51 -7.85
N ALA A 13 -12.54 -12.51 -8.72
CA ALA A 13 -12.20 -11.16 -8.31
C ALA A 13 -13.46 -10.52 -7.72
N VAL A 14 -13.57 -10.52 -6.38
CA VAL A 14 -14.65 -9.81 -5.69
C VAL A 14 -14.31 -8.32 -5.70
N ILE A 15 -14.80 -7.60 -6.70
CA ILE A 15 -14.71 -6.16 -6.78
C ILE A 15 -15.86 -5.58 -5.92
N TYR A 16 -15.55 -5.15 -4.69
CA TYR A 16 -16.47 -4.34 -3.90
C TYR A 16 -16.39 -2.87 -4.35
N VAL A 17 -17.31 -2.44 -5.21
CA VAL A 17 -17.52 -1.02 -5.52
C VAL A 17 -18.47 -0.45 -4.46
N VAL A 18 -17.94 0.30 -3.51
CA VAL A 18 -18.75 1.16 -2.63
C VAL A 18 -18.81 2.55 -3.27
N ALA A 19 -20.00 2.96 -3.71
CA ALA A 19 -20.24 4.27 -4.28
C ALA A 19 -20.16 5.35 -3.20
N MET A 20 -19.17 6.24 -3.28
CA MET A 20 -19.06 7.41 -2.41
C MET A 20 -19.85 8.59 -2.98
N PRO A 21 -20.56 9.39 -2.16
CA PRO A 21 -21.28 10.56 -2.62
C PRO A 21 -20.31 11.67 -3.08
N ALA A 22 -20.56 12.19 -4.28
CA ALA A 22 -19.77 13.20 -4.95
C ALA A 22 -19.90 14.59 -4.31
N THR A 23 -19.19 14.84 -3.22
CA THR A 23 -18.82 16.20 -2.78
C THR A 23 -17.45 16.20 -2.12
N VAL A 24 -16.38 16.11 -2.94
CA VAL A 24 -15.05 16.55 -2.53
C VAL A 24 -14.48 17.35 -3.70
N VAL A 25 -14.18 18.61 -3.43
CA VAL A 25 -13.45 19.52 -4.33
C VAL A 25 -12.23 18.79 -4.84
N SER A 26 -12.07 18.69 -6.17
CA SER A 26 -10.92 18.06 -6.78
C SER A 26 -9.65 18.83 -6.40
N GLN A 27 -8.89 18.34 -5.43
CA GLN A 27 -7.45 18.39 -5.57
C GLN A 27 -7.12 17.39 -6.66
N GLN A 28 -6.55 17.86 -7.76
CA GLN A 28 -5.80 16.97 -8.64
C GLN A 28 -4.63 16.43 -7.78
N GLY A 29 -4.83 15.29 -7.12
CA GLY A 29 -3.87 14.75 -6.16
C GLY A 29 -4.55 14.21 -4.91
N TRP A 30 -4.15 13.01 -4.51
CA TRP A 30 -4.45 12.30 -3.27
C TRP A 30 -5.91 12.19 -2.81
N TYR A 31 -6.37 10.95 -2.70
CA TYR A 31 -7.68 10.53 -2.23
C TYR A 31 -7.53 9.77 -0.91
N PRO A 32 -8.24 10.14 0.17
CA PRO A 32 -8.17 9.41 1.43
C PRO A 32 -8.57 7.95 1.28
N LEU A 33 -7.82 7.04 1.92
CA LEU A 33 -8.20 5.64 2.03
C LEU A 33 -9.21 5.47 3.17
N PRO A 34 -10.47 5.10 2.89
CA PRO A 34 -11.52 5.04 3.92
C PRO A 34 -11.30 3.92 4.94
N VAL A 35 -10.61 2.85 4.54
CA VAL A 35 -10.41 1.64 5.36
C VAL A 35 -8.93 1.29 5.37
N VAL A 36 -8.17 1.97 6.23
CA VAL A 36 -6.73 1.71 6.37
C VAL A 36 -6.42 0.34 6.97
N SER A 37 -7.38 -0.28 7.67
CA SER A 37 -7.26 -1.64 8.19
C SER A 37 -7.47 -2.73 7.12
N ALA A 38 -7.74 -2.35 5.87
CA ALA A 38 -7.88 -3.32 4.79
C ALA A 38 -6.60 -4.17 4.65
N PRO A 39 -6.71 -5.50 4.41
CA PRO A 39 -5.54 -6.37 4.36
C PRO A 39 -4.45 -5.90 3.39
N LEU A 40 -4.84 -5.43 2.20
CA LEU A 40 -3.89 -4.89 1.21
C LEU A 40 -3.15 -3.64 1.72
N VAL A 41 -3.85 -2.73 2.42
CA VAL A 41 -3.22 -1.52 2.97
C VAL A 41 -2.21 -1.89 4.05
N GLN A 42 -2.55 -2.84 4.94
CA GLN A 42 -1.63 -3.31 5.96
C GLN A 42 -0.44 -4.09 5.35
N GLU A 43 -0.67 -4.88 4.31
CA GLU A 43 0.39 -5.57 3.56
C GLU A 43 1.37 -4.57 2.93
N LEU A 44 0.87 -3.54 2.25
CA LEU A 44 1.68 -2.51 1.62
C LEU A 44 2.45 -1.68 2.66
N GLY A 45 1.83 -1.39 3.81
CA GLY A 45 2.49 -0.74 4.93
C GLY A 45 3.64 -1.57 5.50
N ASN A 46 3.41 -2.87 5.74
CA ASN A 46 4.45 -3.79 6.21
C ASN A 46 5.58 -3.92 5.18
N TRP A 47 5.23 -4.05 3.90
CA TRP A 47 6.19 -4.10 2.81
C TRP A 47 7.10 -2.86 2.79
N ALA A 48 6.53 -1.66 2.99
CA ALA A 48 7.30 -0.42 3.03
C ALA A 48 8.32 -0.39 4.19
N VAL A 49 7.93 -0.89 5.38
CA VAL A 49 8.85 -1.00 6.53
C VAL A 49 9.97 -1.99 6.23
N VAL A 50 9.66 -3.18 5.72
CA VAL A 50 10.65 -4.20 5.37
C VAL A 50 11.64 -3.70 4.31
N GLU A 51 11.14 -3.05 3.25
CA GLU A 51 11.95 -2.52 2.15
C GLU A 51 12.90 -1.40 2.61
N HIS A 52 12.46 -0.55 3.57
CA HIS A 52 13.31 0.44 4.21
C HIS A 52 14.36 -0.24 5.10
N ASP A 53 13.93 -1.17 5.94
CA ASP A 53 14.79 -1.83 6.93
C ASP A 53 15.91 -2.63 6.27
N GLN A 54 15.65 -3.28 5.13
CA GLN A 54 16.67 -3.96 4.34
C GLN A 54 17.82 -3.04 3.88
N LYS A 55 17.57 -1.73 3.73
CA LYS A 55 18.55 -0.74 3.25
C LYS A 55 19.20 0.03 4.40
N ALA A 56 18.41 0.41 5.39
CA ALA A 56 18.86 1.25 6.51
C ALA A 56 19.38 0.44 7.70
N ASN A 57 18.91 -0.81 7.86
CA ASN A 57 19.19 -1.68 9.00
C ASN A 57 18.83 -1.03 10.36
N ASP A 58 17.69 -0.34 10.39
CA ASP A 58 17.16 0.38 11.55
C ASP A 58 16.46 -0.54 12.56
N LYS A 59 16.24 -1.81 12.17
CA LYS A 59 15.51 -2.87 12.87
C LYS A 59 14.07 -2.48 13.19
N LEU A 60 13.40 -1.86 12.22
CA LEU A 60 12.01 -1.45 12.38
C LEU A 60 11.05 -2.64 12.36
N GLU A 61 10.08 -2.65 13.26
CA GLU A 61 9.00 -3.64 13.29
C GLU A 61 7.66 -2.96 12.96
N PHE A 62 7.02 -3.37 11.87
CA PHE A 62 5.72 -2.85 11.48
C PHE A 62 4.63 -3.21 12.51
N LYS A 63 3.82 -2.23 12.92
CA LYS A 63 2.61 -2.47 13.72
C LYS A 63 1.34 -2.35 12.91
N ARG A 64 1.11 -1.18 12.30
CA ARG A 64 -0.07 -0.91 11.46
C ARG A 64 0.05 0.38 10.66
N VAL A 65 -0.67 0.45 9.55
CA VAL A 65 -1.02 1.72 8.90
C VAL A 65 -2.12 2.41 9.72
N VAL A 66 -1.92 3.68 10.08
CA VAL A 66 -2.88 4.48 10.87
C VAL A 66 -3.64 5.52 10.05
N SER A 67 -3.07 6.00 8.95
CA SER A 67 -3.75 6.82 7.96
C SER A 67 -3.14 6.57 6.58
N GLY A 68 -3.91 6.83 5.54
CA GLY A 68 -3.42 6.67 4.18
C GLY A 68 -4.24 7.44 3.16
N GLU A 69 -3.59 7.77 2.07
CA GLU A 69 -4.18 8.34 0.88
C GLU A 69 -3.55 7.73 -0.37
N GLU A 70 -4.28 7.72 -1.47
CA GLU A 70 -3.87 7.14 -2.75
C GLU A 70 -4.01 8.13 -3.90
N MET A 71 -3.21 7.97 -4.95
CA MET A 71 -3.29 8.78 -6.14
C MET A 71 -2.90 7.96 -7.37
N GLU A 72 -3.73 7.96 -8.40
CA GLU A 72 -3.35 7.40 -9.70
C GLU A 72 -2.27 8.26 -10.37
N HIS A 73 -1.17 7.63 -10.78
CA HIS A 73 -0.05 8.28 -11.45
C HIS A 73 0.26 7.59 -12.79
N PRO A 74 0.19 8.29 -13.94
CA PRO A 74 0.27 7.67 -15.27
C PRO A 74 1.50 6.79 -15.53
N ARG A 75 2.63 7.09 -14.88
CA ARG A 75 3.89 6.33 -15.04
C ARG A 75 4.22 5.40 -13.87
N LEU A 76 3.63 5.63 -12.70
CA LEU A 76 4.00 4.92 -11.46
C LEU A 76 2.90 4.00 -10.97
N GLY A 77 1.70 4.05 -11.57
CA GLY A 77 0.56 3.27 -11.15
C GLY A 77 -0.12 3.95 -9.98
N ILE A 78 -0.56 3.17 -9.00
CA ILE A 78 -1.22 3.73 -7.81
C ILE A 78 -0.12 4.12 -6.83
N LYS A 79 -0.03 5.41 -6.50
CA LYS A 79 0.79 5.88 -5.40
C LYS A 79 0.00 5.80 -4.11
N TYR A 80 0.68 5.42 -3.04
CA TYR A 80 0.16 5.46 -1.69
C TYR A 80 1.05 6.35 -0.83
N HIS A 81 0.44 7.09 0.06
CA HIS A 81 1.10 7.83 1.13
C HIS A 81 0.47 7.37 2.44
N PHE A 82 1.29 6.76 3.30
CA PHE A 82 0.88 6.15 4.55
C PHE A 82 1.56 6.82 5.74
N ILE A 83 0.81 6.94 6.83
CA ILE A 83 1.39 7.07 8.18
C ILE A 83 1.33 5.70 8.84
N ILE A 84 2.46 5.25 9.35
CA ILE A 84 2.68 3.91 9.88
C ILE A 84 3.14 4.03 11.33
N ASP A 85 2.51 3.25 12.21
CA ASP A 85 3.07 2.97 13.53
C ASP A 85 4.04 1.77 13.39
N ALA A 86 5.26 1.93 13.88
CA ALA A 86 6.28 0.89 13.92
C ALA A 86 7.06 0.95 15.24
N LEU A 87 7.70 -0.14 15.64
CA LEU A 87 8.68 -0.11 16.73
C LEU A 87 10.08 0.12 16.15
N ASP A 88 10.90 0.90 16.85
CA ASP A 88 12.33 0.99 16.57
C ASP A 88 13.08 -0.27 17.06
N GLY A 89 14.37 -0.38 16.73
CA GLY A 89 15.21 -1.51 17.18
C GLY A 89 15.37 -1.67 18.69
N ASN A 90 14.91 -0.71 19.49
CA ASN A 90 14.87 -0.75 20.95
C ASN A 90 13.47 -1.08 21.49
N GLY A 91 12.48 -1.28 20.61
CA GLY A 91 11.09 -1.57 20.97
C GLY A 91 10.25 -0.33 21.32
N ASN A 92 10.72 0.88 21.02
CA ASN A 92 9.95 2.11 21.25
C ASN A 92 9.00 2.37 20.08
N ASP A 93 7.78 2.81 20.37
CA ASP A 93 6.83 3.24 19.33
C ASP A 93 7.33 4.49 18.59
N GLY A 94 7.27 4.44 17.25
CA GLY A 94 7.55 5.53 16.33
C GLY A 94 6.49 5.63 15.23
N LYS A 95 6.33 6.84 14.69
CA LYS A 95 5.49 7.09 13.51
C LYS A 95 6.35 7.39 12.31
N TYR A 96 5.99 6.82 11.17
CA TYR A 96 6.73 6.95 9.93
C TYR A 96 5.81 7.29 8.78
N GLU A 97 6.28 8.17 7.91
CA GLU A 97 5.67 8.52 6.66
C GLU A 97 6.31 7.67 5.54
N ALA A 98 5.49 6.91 4.82
CA ALA A 98 5.93 6.10 3.70
C ALA A 98 5.18 6.51 2.43
N VAL A 99 5.93 6.77 1.35
CA VAL A 99 5.37 6.95 0.01
C VAL A 99 5.85 5.80 -0.86
N LEU A 100 4.91 5.07 -1.44
CA LEU A 100 5.19 3.97 -2.36
C LEU A 100 4.34 4.06 -3.62
N ALA A 101 4.67 3.26 -4.61
CA ALA A 101 3.90 3.09 -5.84
C ALA A 101 3.76 1.62 -6.21
N GLU A 102 2.57 1.21 -6.64
CA GLU A 102 2.26 -0.10 -7.17
C GLU A 102 1.89 0.00 -8.66
N GLN A 103 2.70 -0.63 -9.50
CA GLN A 103 2.47 -0.78 -10.94
C GLN A 103 1.84 -2.15 -11.19
N VAL A 104 0.51 -2.23 -11.07
CA VAL A 104 -0.25 -3.49 -11.19
C VAL A 104 -0.01 -4.20 -12.53
N TRP A 105 0.19 -3.45 -13.62
CA TRP A 105 0.39 -4.03 -14.97
C TRP A 105 1.73 -4.74 -15.18
N VAL A 106 2.71 -4.55 -14.28
CA VAL A 106 4.03 -5.21 -14.32
C VAL A 106 4.38 -5.87 -12.99
N ASP A 107 3.41 -6.00 -12.07
CA ASP A 107 3.58 -6.58 -10.73
C ASP A 107 4.83 -6.05 -10.00
N ARG A 108 4.93 -4.71 -9.93
CA ARG A 108 6.10 -4.04 -9.38
C ARG A 108 5.69 -3.03 -8.31
N ARG A 109 6.36 -3.10 -7.16
CA ARG A 109 6.29 -2.11 -6.08
C ARG A 109 7.57 -1.28 -6.03
N ILE A 110 7.44 0.01 -5.69
CA ILE A 110 8.55 0.95 -5.58
C ILE A 110 8.36 1.76 -4.29
N LEU A 111 9.32 1.67 -3.37
CA LEU A 111 9.37 2.55 -2.21
C LEU A 111 10.04 3.86 -2.65
N ILE A 112 9.28 4.95 -2.62
CA ILE A 112 9.72 6.27 -3.07
C ILE A 112 10.40 7.01 -1.92
N SER A 113 9.81 6.98 -0.72
CA SER A 113 10.40 7.57 0.47
C SER A 113 9.89 6.90 1.74
N PHE A 114 10.71 6.92 2.78
CA PHE A 114 10.38 6.46 4.12
C PHE A 114 11.10 7.37 5.13
N ASN A 115 10.36 8.09 5.97
CA ASN A 115 10.91 9.06 6.91
C ASN A 115 10.16 9.02 8.25
N PRO A 116 10.74 9.47 9.36
CA PRO A 116 9.98 9.76 10.58
C PRO A 116 8.86 10.77 10.28
N ALA A 117 7.65 10.49 10.77
CA ALA A 117 6.51 11.40 10.64
C ALA A 117 6.70 12.61 11.57
N ARG A 118 6.28 13.80 11.12
CA ARG A 118 6.33 15.06 11.88
C ARG A 118 5.08 15.31 12.70
#